data_AF-A0A7R9PDQ7-F1
#
_entry.id   AF-A0A7R9PDQ7-F1
#
_cell.length_a   1.000
_cell.length_b   1.000
_cell.length_c   1.000
_cell.angle_alpha   90.00
_cell.angle_beta   90.00
_cell.angle_gamma   90.00
#
_symmetry.space_group_name_H-M   'P 1'
#
loop_
_entity.id
_entity.type
_entity.pdbx_description
1 polymer ?
#
loop_
_entity_poly.entity_id
_entity_poly.type
_entity_poly.pdbx_seq_one_letter_code
_entity_poly.pdbx_strand_id
1 'polypeptide(L)'
;MKAMLYLVVEEAPSAESVEPEIITRHFANFDEHFFHFCDSELKKINTFYSEKLAEATRKFATLQNELQISLANRASAKNKNQGKPRIQTRKLQEIKLAFSEFYLSLILLQNYQNLNFTGFRKILKKHDKLLSVDTGAKWRVEHVEASHIYTNKDIDRLIHETEGTVTQELEGGDRQKAMKRLRVPPLNEQQSPWTTFKVGLFSGSFIVLFLAVVLSGE
;
A
#
# COMPACT_ATOMS: atom_id res chain seq x y z
N MET A 1 9.32 -18.73 -7.93
CA MET A 1 9.22 -19.57 -6.70
C MET A 1 8.31 -20.79 -6.83
N LYS A 2 6.98 -20.67 -6.99
CA LYS A 2 6.11 -21.88 -7.07
C LYS A 2 6.50 -22.83 -8.21
N ALA A 3 6.73 -22.29 -9.41
CA ALA A 3 7.18 -23.08 -10.55
C ALA A 3 8.51 -23.79 -10.26
N MET A 4 9.49 -23.10 -9.66
CA MET A 4 10.77 -23.70 -9.26
C MET A 4 10.58 -24.93 -8.35
N LEU A 5 9.66 -24.84 -7.39
CA LEU A 5 9.33 -25.95 -6.49
C LEU A 5 8.63 -27.13 -7.17
N TYR A 6 7.86 -26.89 -8.23
CA TYR A 6 7.25 -28.00 -8.99
C TYR A 6 8.27 -28.63 -9.93
N LEU A 7 9.07 -27.81 -10.61
CA LEU A 7 10.11 -28.27 -11.52
C LEU A 7 11.15 -29.16 -10.83
N VAL A 8 11.62 -28.80 -9.63
CA VAL A 8 12.61 -29.63 -8.92
C VAL A 8 12.06 -31.02 -8.54
N VAL A 9 10.76 -31.11 -8.27
CA VAL A 9 10.09 -32.37 -7.94
C VAL A 9 9.83 -33.19 -9.20
N GLU A 10 9.46 -32.55 -10.31
CA GLU A 10 9.26 -33.19 -11.62
C GLU A 10 10.57 -33.72 -12.21
N GLU A 11 11.67 -32.98 -12.05
CA GLU A 11 13.00 -33.33 -12.54
C GLU A 11 13.79 -34.21 -11.55
N ALA A 12 13.18 -34.63 -10.44
CA ALA A 12 13.85 -35.43 -9.43
C ALA A 12 14.25 -36.81 -9.99
N PRO A 13 15.52 -37.24 -9.85
CA PRO A 13 15.95 -38.57 -10.25
C PRO A 13 15.15 -39.66 -9.52
N SER A 14 14.80 -40.74 -10.23
CA SER A 14 14.07 -41.85 -9.60
C SER A 14 14.97 -42.56 -8.58
N ALA A 15 14.46 -42.71 -7.35
CA ALA A 15 15.15 -43.35 -6.23
C ALA A 15 15.51 -44.83 -6.50
N GLU A 16 14.85 -45.46 -7.46
CA GLU A 16 15.14 -46.83 -7.88
C GLU A 16 16.27 -46.91 -8.93
N SER A 17 16.58 -45.79 -9.58
CA SER A 17 17.50 -45.72 -10.73
C SER A 17 18.87 -45.10 -10.45
N VAL A 18 19.01 -44.36 -9.33
CA VAL A 18 20.24 -43.62 -9.00
C VAL A 18 20.67 -43.84 -7.55
N GLU A 19 21.95 -43.62 -7.30
CA GLU A 19 22.49 -43.63 -5.94
C GLU A 19 21.88 -42.51 -5.08
N PRO A 20 21.66 -42.73 -3.77
CA PRO A 20 21.07 -41.73 -2.87
C PRO A 20 21.82 -40.39 -2.82
N GLU A 21 23.13 -40.40 -3.06
CA GLU A 21 23.96 -39.20 -3.09
C GLU A 21 23.58 -38.26 -4.25
N ILE A 22 23.16 -38.80 -5.38
CA ILE A 22 22.72 -38.02 -6.56
C ILE A 22 21.44 -37.25 -6.23
N ILE A 23 20.50 -37.89 -5.55
CA ILE A 23 19.22 -37.27 -5.12
C ILE A 23 19.49 -36.18 -4.09
N THR A 24 20.37 -36.44 -3.14
CA THR A 24 20.77 -35.47 -2.11
C THR A 24 21.40 -34.23 -2.76
N ARG A 25 22.31 -34.43 -3.72
CA ARG A 25 22.95 -33.34 -4.45
C ARG A 25 21.97 -32.55 -5.30
N HIS A 26 20.99 -33.21 -5.94
CA HIS A 26 19.93 -32.56 -6.71
C HIS A 26 19.16 -31.54 -5.87
N PHE A 27 18.66 -31.97 -4.70
CA PHE A 27 17.92 -31.08 -3.81
C PHE A 27 18.81 -30.03 -3.13
N ALA A 28 20.05 -30.36 -2.79
CA ALA A 28 20.99 -29.38 -2.23
C ALA A 28 21.30 -28.25 -3.23
N ASN A 29 21.51 -28.58 -4.51
CA ASN A 29 21.70 -27.58 -5.56
C ASN A 29 20.43 -26.72 -5.71
N PHE A 30 19.24 -27.32 -5.67
CA PHE A 30 17.99 -26.58 -5.72
C PHE A 30 17.85 -25.60 -4.55
N ASP A 31 18.12 -26.04 -3.32
CA ASP A 31 18.01 -25.23 -2.11
C ASP A 31 18.89 -23.98 -2.22
N GLU A 32 20.14 -24.11 -2.69
CA GLU A 32 21.04 -22.97 -2.93
C GLU A 32 20.40 -21.93 -3.85
N HIS A 33 19.86 -22.34 -4.99
CA HIS A 33 19.22 -21.44 -5.94
C HIS A 33 17.91 -20.84 -5.39
N PHE A 34 17.13 -21.65 -4.68
CA PHE A 34 15.85 -21.23 -4.10
C PHE A 34 16.03 -20.19 -3.00
N PHE A 35 16.97 -20.41 -2.07
CA PHE A 35 17.24 -19.47 -0.99
C PHE A 35 17.97 -18.22 -1.48
N HIS A 36 18.87 -18.32 -2.45
CA HIS A 36 19.46 -17.15 -3.11
C HIS A 36 18.40 -16.26 -3.78
N PHE A 37 17.40 -16.87 -4.41
CA PHE A 37 16.25 -16.14 -4.95
C PHE A 37 15.41 -15.49 -3.84
N CYS A 38 15.19 -16.20 -2.73
CA CYS A 38 14.47 -15.67 -1.57
C CYS A 38 15.18 -14.46 -0.95
N ASP A 39 16.51 -14.50 -0.81
CA ASP A 39 17.33 -13.38 -0.36
C ASP A 39 17.18 -12.16 -1.27
N SER A 40 17.24 -12.38 -2.58
CA SER A 40 17.11 -11.31 -3.58
C SER A 40 15.73 -10.63 -3.49
N GLU A 41 14.67 -11.42 -3.38
CA GLU A 41 13.30 -10.88 -3.24
C GLU A 41 13.09 -10.21 -1.88
N LEU A 42 13.63 -10.78 -0.79
CA LEU A 42 13.55 -10.19 0.54
C LEU A 42 14.29 -8.84 0.58
N LYS A 43 15.45 -8.74 -0.05
CA LYS A 43 16.20 -7.48 -0.19
C LYS A 43 15.39 -6.43 -0.94
N LYS A 44 14.80 -6.79 -2.08
CA LYS A 44 13.94 -5.89 -2.87
C LYS A 44 12.77 -5.36 -2.04
N ILE A 45 12.10 -6.24 -1.31
CA ILE A 45 10.97 -5.90 -0.43
C ILE A 45 11.41 -4.96 0.70
N ASN A 46 12.53 -5.26 1.37
CA ASN A 46 13.08 -4.43 2.44
C ASN A 46 13.46 -3.02 1.95
N THR A 47 14.12 -2.93 0.80
CA THR A 47 14.51 -1.63 0.21
C THR A 47 13.29 -0.79 -0.10
N PHE A 48 12.31 -1.35 -0.81
CA PHE A 48 11.09 -0.63 -1.16
C PHE A 48 10.31 -0.17 0.09
N TYR A 49 10.14 -1.06 1.07
CA TYR A 49 9.42 -0.72 2.29
C TYR A 49 10.12 0.38 3.09
N SER A 50 11.44 0.29 3.25
CA SER A 50 12.23 1.28 3.99
C SER A 50 12.17 2.66 3.31
N GLU A 51 12.25 2.69 1.98
CA GLU A 51 12.09 3.92 1.21
C GLU A 51 10.70 4.53 1.41
N LYS A 52 9.64 3.72 1.29
CA LYS A 52 8.25 4.18 1.44
C LYS A 52 7.91 4.61 2.87
N LEU A 53 8.46 3.94 3.87
CA LEU A 53 8.30 4.33 5.28
C LEU A 53 8.99 5.67 5.56
N ALA A 54 10.18 5.90 5.01
CA ALA A 54 10.88 7.17 5.12
C ALA A 54 10.12 8.30 4.40
N GLU A 55 9.59 8.04 3.20
CA GLU A 55 8.72 8.97 2.47
C GLU A 55 7.48 9.32 3.30
N ALA A 56 6.81 8.32 3.88
CA ALA A 56 5.64 8.50 4.71
C ALA A 56 5.93 9.35 5.95
N THR A 57 7.06 9.09 6.62
CA THR A 57 7.50 9.86 7.79
C THR A 57 7.72 11.33 7.45
N ARG A 58 8.39 11.62 6.32
CA ARG A 58 8.60 13.00 5.85
C ARG A 58 7.28 13.68 5.50
N LYS A 59 6.40 12.97 4.78
CA LYS A 59 5.08 13.50 4.38
C LYS A 59 4.21 13.81 5.59
N PHE A 60 4.24 12.97 6.63
CA PHE A 60 3.53 13.22 7.88
C PHE A 60 3.99 14.54 8.55
N ALA A 61 5.30 14.74 8.69
CA ALA A 61 5.85 15.96 9.27
C ALA A 61 5.44 17.21 8.49
N THR A 62 5.48 17.15 7.15
CA THR A 62 5.02 18.26 6.30
C THR A 62 3.53 18.55 6.49
N LEU A 63 2.68 17.52 6.49
CA LEU A 63 1.23 17.68 6.68
C LEU A 63 0.88 18.23 8.06
N GLN A 64 1.59 17.79 9.10
CA GLN A 64 1.41 18.36 10.44
C GLN A 64 1.79 19.84 10.48
N ASN A 65 2.92 20.23 9.88
CA ASN A 65 3.33 21.63 9.82
C ASN A 65 2.31 22.50 9.07
N GLU A 66 1.84 22.04 7.90
CA GLU A 66 0.79 22.74 7.13
C GLU A 66 -0.50 22.90 7.93
N LEU A 67 -0.89 21.87 8.69
CA LEU A 67 -2.06 21.92 9.56
C LEU A 67 -1.90 22.97 10.67
N GLN A 68 -0.77 22.95 11.37
CA GLN A 68 -0.49 23.92 12.45
C GLN A 68 -0.50 25.36 11.94
N ILE A 69 0.12 25.63 10.79
CA ILE A 69 0.10 26.95 10.14
C ILE A 69 -1.34 27.37 9.80
N SER A 70 -2.15 26.45 9.25
CA SER A 70 -3.54 26.70 8.90
C SER A 70 -4.42 27.02 10.12
N LEU A 71 -4.22 26.30 11.23
CA LEU A 71 -4.91 26.53 12.50
C LEU A 71 -4.51 27.87 13.13
N ALA A 72 -3.22 28.21 13.14
CA ALA A 72 -2.72 29.50 13.66
C ALA A 72 -3.27 30.70 12.87
N ASN A 73 -3.32 30.58 11.54
CA ASN A 73 -3.93 31.59 10.68
C ASN A 73 -5.42 31.77 10.95
N ARG A 74 -6.14 30.67 11.21
CA ARG A 74 -7.56 30.69 11.57
C ARG A 74 -7.80 31.37 12.92
N ALA A 75 -6.97 31.09 13.92
CA ALA A 75 -7.04 31.73 15.23
C ALA A 75 -6.79 33.25 15.12
N SER A 76 -5.76 33.66 14.37
CA SER A 76 -5.42 35.07 14.14
C SER A 76 -6.51 35.84 13.40
N ALA A 77 -7.17 35.21 12.42
CA ALA A 77 -8.27 35.83 11.67
C ALA A 77 -9.54 36.02 12.53
N LYS A 78 -9.79 35.11 13.48
CA LYS A 78 -10.91 35.21 14.42
C LYS A 78 -10.79 36.42 15.35
N ASN A 79 -9.56 36.79 15.73
CA ASN A 79 -9.28 37.96 16.56
C ASN A 79 -9.37 39.31 15.81
N LYS A 80 -9.26 39.32 14.47
CA LYS A 80 -9.20 40.56 13.66
C LYS A 80 -10.51 40.96 12.99
N ASN A 81 -11.63 40.24 13.18
CA ASN A 81 -12.93 40.54 12.56
C ASN A 81 -12.86 40.82 11.04
N GLN A 82 -11.89 40.22 10.32
CA GLN A 82 -11.72 40.41 8.87
C GLN A 82 -12.38 39.28 8.09
N GLY A 83 -13.29 39.64 7.17
CA GLY A 83 -14.15 38.75 6.38
C GLY A 83 -13.44 37.91 5.31
N LYS A 84 -12.50 37.03 5.68
CA LYS A 84 -11.90 36.00 4.79
C LYS A 84 -12.30 34.53 5.11
N PRO A 85 -13.52 34.19 5.56
CA PRO A 85 -13.86 32.83 5.97
C PRO A 85 -13.77 31.81 4.83
N ARG A 86 -14.12 32.20 3.59
CA ARG A 86 -14.22 31.29 2.43
C ARG A 86 -12.89 30.70 1.96
N ILE A 87 -11.79 31.46 2.05
CA ILE A 87 -10.45 30.99 1.62
C ILE A 87 -9.90 29.99 2.65
N GLN A 88 -10.09 30.27 3.95
CA GLN A 88 -9.63 29.40 5.03
C GLN A 88 -10.39 28.06 5.05
N THR A 89 -11.69 28.07 4.76
CA THR A 89 -12.48 26.83 4.65
C THR A 89 -12.00 25.93 3.50
N ARG A 90 -11.60 26.52 2.37
CA ARG A 90 -11.06 25.75 1.23
C ARG A 90 -9.71 25.13 1.57
N LYS A 91 -8.79 25.90 2.18
CA LYS A 91 -7.47 25.39 2.58
C LYS A 91 -7.58 24.26 3.61
N LEU A 92 -8.52 24.36 4.56
CA LEU A 92 -8.78 23.27 5.52
C LEU A 92 -9.33 22.02 4.84
N GLN A 93 -10.20 22.16 3.83
CA GLN A 93 -10.69 21.02 3.05
C GLN A 93 -9.58 20.32 2.26
N GLU A 94 -8.65 21.09 1.68
CA GLU A 94 -7.47 20.55 0.99
C GLU A 94 -6.57 19.76 1.96
N ILE A 95 -6.33 20.29 3.17
CA ILE A 95 -5.57 19.58 4.21
C ILE A 95 -6.29 18.30 4.63
N LYS A 96 -7.62 18.33 4.82
CA LYS A 96 -8.41 17.12 5.12
C LYS A 96 -8.29 16.07 4.03
N LEU A 97 -8.30 16.47 2.76
CA LEU A 97 -8.11 15.55 1.64
C LEU A 97 -6.70 14.95 1.67
N ALA A 98 -5.67 15.78 1.86
CA ALA A 98 -4.28 15.33 1.92
C ALA A 98 -4.02 14.33 3.05
N PHE A 99 -4.60 14.54 4.23
CA PHE A 99 -4.55 13.55 5.33
C PHE A 99 -5.30 12.25 5.00
N SER A 100 -6.39 12.32 4.23
CA SER A 100 -7.14 11.12 3.82
C SER A 100 -6.35 10.29 2.82
N GLU A 101 -5.72 10.93 1.83
CA GLU A 101 -4.82 10.27 0.86
C GLU A 101 -3.56 9.73 1.52
N PHE A 102 -2.99 10.48 2.47
CA PHE A 102 -1.85 10.03 3.25
C PHE A 102 -2.20 8.78 4.08
N TYR A 103 -3.30 8.81 4.80
CA TYR A 103 -3.77 7.64 5.57
C TYR A 103 -3.97 6.42 4.66
N LEU A 104 -4.60 6.59 3.49
CA LEU A 104 -4.71 5.52 2.50
C LEU A 104 -3.35 4.95 2.11
N SER A 105 -2.35 5.80 1.86
CA SER A 105 -0.99 5.35 1.53
C SER A 105 -0.35 4.53 2.65
N LEU A 106 -0.59 4.86 3.92
CA LEU A 106 -0.13 4.08 5.07
C LEU A 106 -0.79 2.70 5.12
N ILE A 107 -2.11 2.63 4.92
CA ILE A 107 -2.84 1.35 4.89
C ILE A 107 -2.36 0.46 3.74
N LEU A 108 -2.08 1.03 2.57
CA LEU A 108 -1.50 0.28 1.45
C LEU A 108 -0.12 -0.27 1.79
N LEU A 109 0.72 0.51 2.49
CA LEU A 109 2.04 0.07 2.92
C LEU A 109 1.98 -1.03 4.00
N GLN A 110 1.05 -0.93 4.95
CA GLN A 110 0.79 -1.98 5.95
C GLN A 110 0.27 -3.26 5.27
N ASN A 111 -0.62 -3.14 4.28
CA ASN A 111 -1.10 -4.28 3.50
C ASN A 111 0.04 -4.93 2.70
N TYR A 112 0.94 -4.13 2.13
CA TYR A 112 2.13 -4.62 1.43
C TYR A 112 3.01 -5.46 2.37
N GLN A 113 3.31 -4.96 3.58
CA GLN A 113 4.06 -5.69 4.60
C GLN A 113 3.39 -7.04 4.93
N ASN A 114 2.10 -7.02 5.26
CA ASN A 114 1.33 -8.22 5.63
C ASN A 114 1.25 -9.27 4.52
N LEU A 115 1.05 -8.81 3.28
CA LEU A 115 0.93 -9.68 2.12
C LEU A 115 2.27 -10.36 1.81
N ASN A 116 3.37 -9.61 1.83
CA ASN A 116 4.70 -10.16 1.59
C ASN A 116 5.12 -11.15 2.69
N PHE A 117 4.88 -10.83 3.96
CA PHE A 117 5.14 -11.77 5.06
C PHE A 117 4.34 -13.07 4.89
N THR A 118 3.04 -12.94 4.59
CA THR A 118 2.19 -14.11 4.33
C THR A 118 2.67 -14.89 3.11
N GLY A 119 3.15 -14.21 2.07
CA GLY A 119 3.74 -14.79 0.87
C GLY A 119 4.94 -15.67 1.19
N PHE A 120 5.93 -15.11 1.90
CA PHE A 120 7.12 -15.86 2.35
C PHE A 120 6.75 -17.04 3.24
N ARG A 121 5.88 -16.84 4.24
CA ARG A 121 5.42 -17.92 5.10
C ARG A 121 4.80 -19.07 4.30
N LYS A 122 3.97 -18.75 3.30
CA LYS A 122 3.30 -19.77 2.47
C LYS A 122 4.25 -20.49 1.51
N ILE A 123 5.19 -19.77 0.89
CA ILE A 123 6.11 -20.38 -0.09
C ILE A 123 7.17 -21.24 0.61
N LEU A 124 7.69 -20.80 1.75
CA LEU A 124 8.63 -21.56 2.57
C LEU A 124 7.95 -22.80 3.19
N LYS A 125 6.71 -22.67 3.65
CA LYS A 125 5.93 -23.85 4.07
C LYS A 125 5.67 -24.83 2.92
N LYS A 126 5.52 -24.33 1.68
CA LYS A 126 5.34 -25.19 0.50
C LYS A 126 6.64 -25.95 0.17
N HIS A 127 7.78 -25.27 0.25
CA HIS A 127 9.10 -25.86 0.15
C HIS A 127 9.25 -27.04 1.11
N ASP A 128 9.07 -26.79 2.41
CA ASP A 128 9.19 -27.80 3.47
C ASP A 128 8.25 -28.98 3.25
N LYS A 129 7.01 -28.71 2.82
CA LYS A 129 6.03 -29.75 2.54
C LYS A 129 6.40 -30.62 1.33
N LEU A 130 6.91 -30.04 0.25
CA LEU A 130 7.21 -30.77 -0.98
C LEU A 130 8.48 -31.60 -0.85
N LEU A 131 9.49 -31.07 -0.16
CA LEU A 131 10.79 -31.73 0.00
C LEU A 131 10.88 -32.54 1.30
N SER A 132 9.86 -32.48 2.16
CA SER A 132 9.82 -33.15 3.47
C SER A 132 10.99 -32.75 4.38
N VAL A 133 11.32 -31.45 4.41
CA VAL A 133 12.41 -30.83 5.19
C VAL A 133 11.89 -29.71 6.08
N ASP A 134 12.75 -29.13 6.92
CA ASP A 134 12.45 -28.00 7.82
C ASP A 134 13.30 -26.74 7.56
N THR A 135 14.13 -26.75 6.51
CA THR A 135 15.08 -25.67 6.20
C THR A 135 14.39 -24.36 5.83
N GLY A 136 13.23 -24.41 5.16
CA GLY A 136 12.45 -23.22 4.84
C GLY A 136 11.87 -22.55 6.09
N ALA A 137 11.43 -23.32 7.08
CA ALA A 137 10.97 -22.80 8.37
C ALA A 137 12.11 -22.12 9.15
N LYS A 138 13.31 -22.71 9.18
CA LYS A 138 14.51 -22.13 9.80
C LYS A 138 14.91 -20.83 9.11
N TRP A 139 15.04 -20.85 7.77
CA TRP A 139 15.39 -19.68 6.99
C TRP A 139 14.40 -18.53 7.21
N ARG A 140 13.10 -18.82 7.29
CA ARG A 140 12.05 -17.82 7.60
C ARG A 140 12.30 -17.09 8.92
N VAL A 141 12.64 -17.82 9.98
CA VAL A 141 12.88 -17.23 11.31
C VAL A 141 14.14 -16.36 11.26
N GLU A 142 15.22 -16.89 10.69
CA GLU A 142 16.53 -16.23 10.64
C GLU A 142 16.56 -14.99 9.74
N HIS A 143 15.80 -14.99 8.64
CA HIS A 143 15.88 -13.93 7.63
C HIS A 143 14.62 -13.07 7.59
N VAL A 144 13.43 -13.68 7.48
CA VAL A 144 12.18 -12.93 7.30
C VAL A 144 11.72 -12.31 8.62
N GLU A 145 11.64 -13.10 9.69
CA GLU A 145 11.17 -12.59 11.00
C GLU A 145 12.18 -11.67 11.67
N ALA A 146 13.47 -11.84 11.38
CA ALA A 146 14.52 -10.93 11.85
C ALA A 146 14.62 -9.63 11.01
N SER A 147 14.02 -9.58 9.82
CA SER A 147 14.16 -8.43 8.93
C SER A 147 13.46 -7.17 9.45
N HIS A 148 14.01 -6.01 9.10
CA HIS A 148 13.49 -4.71 9.53
C HIS A 148 12.05 -4.47 9.07
N ILE A 149 11.67 -4.92 7.86
CA ILE A 149 10.27 -4.82 7.41
C ILE A 149 9.30 -5.55 8.34
N TYR A 150 9.73 -6.57 9.08
CA TYR A 150 8.83 -7.32 9.96
C TYR A 150 8.84 -6.82 11.40
N THR A 151 10.01 -6.42 11.91
CA THR A 151 10.18 -6.00 13.31
C THR A 151 9.81 -4.54 13.55
N ASN A 152 9.87 -3.69 12.52
CA ASN A 152 9.55 -2.27 12.64
C ASN A 152 8.04 -2.00 12.80
N LYS A 153 7.67 -1.23 13.82
CA LYS A 153 6.29 -0.84 14.16
C LYS A 153 5.95 0.63 13.87
N ASP A 154 6.82 1.35 13.18
CA ASP A 154 6.62 2.77 12.87
C ASP A 154 5.40 2.99 11.98
N ILE A 155 5.07 2.03 11.11
CA ILE A 155 3.86 2.12 10.29
C ILE A 155 2.60 2.17 11.16
N ASP A 156 2.52 1.33 12.20
CA ASP A 156 1.38 1.31 13.12
C ASP A 156 1.30 2.61 13.92
N ARG A 157 2.46 3.12 14.35
CA ARG A 157 2.57 4.42 15.03
C ARG A 157 2.07 5.56 14.13
N LEU A 158 2.53 5.64 12.89
CA LEU A 158 2.12 6.67 11.94
C LEU A 158 0.61 6.60 11.63
N ILE A 159 0.05 5.39 11.51
CA ILE A 159 -1.40 5.20 11.33
C ILE A 159 -2.15 5.79 12.53
N HIS A 160 -1.77 5.42 13.76
CA HIS A 160 -2.42 5.93 14.97
C HIS A 160 -2.28 7.44 15.16
N GLU A 161 -1.09 8.00 14.93
CA GLU A 161 -0.85 9.45 15.02
C GLU A 161 -1.68 10.21 13.97
N THR A 162 -1.83 9.64 12.77
CA THR A 162 -2.68 10.19 11.70
C THR A 162 -4.15 10.16 12.10
N GLU A 163 -4.66 9.04 12.59
CA GLU A 163 -6.05 8.93 13.09
C GLU A 163 -6.32 9.94 14.21
N GLY A 164 -5.38 10.07 15.15
CA GLY A 164 -5.44 11.03 16.25
C GLY A 164 -5.53 12.46 15.75
N THR A 165 -4.62 12.84 14.85
CA THR A 165 -4.58 14.19 14.25
C THR A 165 -5.88 14.52 13.52
N VAL A 166 -6.39 13.60 12.69
CA VAL A 166 -7.64 13.83 11.95
C VAL A 166 -8.84 13.91 12.88
N THR A 167 -8.90 13.06 13.91
CA THR A 167 -10.00 13.06 14.87
C THR A 167 -10.01 14.34 15.70
N GLN A 168 -8.89 14.69 16.31
CA GLN A 168 -8.80 15.80 17.26
C GLN A 168 -8.81 17.16 16.54
N GLU A 169 -7.93 17.35 15.56
CA GLU A 169 -7.70 18.68 14.97
C GLU A 169 -8.61 18.98 13.77
N LEU A 170 -9.02 17.97 13.01
CA LEU A 170 -9.79 18.17 11.77
C LEU A 170 -11.29 17.92 11.95
N GLU A 171 -11.70 16.98 12.79
CA GLU A 171 -13.11 16.64 13.04
C GLU A 171 -13.59 16.98 14.45
N GLY A 172 -12.80 17.70 15.24
CA GLY A 172 -13.24 18.28 16.53
C GLY A 172 -13.57 17.24 17.60
N GLY A 173 -12.90 16.08 17.56
CA GLY A 173 -13.09 14.96 18.49
C GLY A 173 -14.08 13.90 17.99
N ASP A 174 -14.78 14.11 16.87
CA ASP A 174 -15.71 13.12 16.33
C ASP A 174 -14.97 11.99 15.59
N ARG A 175 -14.65 10.93 16.33
CA ARG A 175 -13.98 9.74 15.80
C ARG A 175 -14.80 9.05 14.71
N GLN A 176 -16.13 9.01 14.82
CA GLN A 176 -16.96 8.32 13.82
C GLN A 176 -16.88 9.04 12.47
N LYS A 177 -16.97 10.36 12.49
CA LYS A 177 -16.84 11.20 11.30
C LYS A 177 -15.44 11.16 10.71
N ALA A 178 -14.40 11.19 11.55
CA ALA A 178 -13.01 11.04 11.13
C ALA A 178 -12.78 9.69 10.44
N MET A 179 -13.19 8.58 11.06
CA MET A 179 -13.04 7.25 10.48
C MET A 179 -13.90 7.07 9.23
N LYS A 180 -15.08 7.66 9.13
CA LYS A 180 -15.89 7.62 7.89
C LYS A 180 -15.18 8.31 6.73
N ARG A 181 -14.44 9.38 7.00
CA ARG A 181 -13.64 10.10 5.99
C ARG A 181 -12.35 9.34 5.61
N LEU A 182 -11.69 8.72 6.60
CA LEU A 182 -10.45 7.97 6.40
C LEU A 182 -10.67 6.59 5.78
N ARG A 183 -11.81 5.96 6.04
CA ARG A 183 -12.19 4.69 5.43
C ARG A 183 -12.36 4.89 3.94
N VAL A 184 -11.59 4.14 3.18
CA VAL A 184 -11.78 4.02 1.73
C VAL A 184 -13.17 3.44 1.51
N PRO A 185 -14.03 4.07 0.70
CA PRO A 185 -15.21 3.40 0.22
C PRO A 185 -14.79 2.10 -0.48
N PRO A 186 -15.60 1.02 -0.40
CA PRO A 186 -15.28 -0.20 -1.12
C PRO A 186 -15.03 0.16 -2.60
N LEU A 187 -13.99 -0.40 -3.22
CA LEU A 187 -13.62 -0.14 -4.63
C LEU A 187 -14.76 -0.44 -5.64
N ASN A 188 -15.88 -1.01 -5.16
CA ASN A 188 -17.11 -1.27 -5.87
C ASN A 188 -18.24 -0.24 -5.61
N GLU A 189 -17.94 0.93 -5.05
CA GLU A 189 -18.96 1.97 -4.89
C GLU A 189 -19.46 2.42 -6.27
N GLN A 190 -20.70 2.05 -6.59
CA GLN A 190 -21.34 2.36 -7.87
C GLN A 190 -21.30 3.88 -8.08
N GLN A 191 -20.66 4.33 -9.17
CA GLN A 191 -20.69 5.74 -9.54
C GLN A 191 -22.14 6.20 -9.68
N SER A 192 -22.44 7.38 -9.15
CA SER A 192 -23.80 7.94 -9.19
C SER A 192 -24.34 7.94 -10.63
N PRO A 193 -25.50 7.32 -10.90
CA PRO A 193 -26.12 7.31 -12.23
C PRO A 193 -26.27 8.71 -12.85
N TRP A 194 -26.42 9.73 -12.00
CA TRP A 194 -26.56 11.12 -12.42
C TRP A 194 -25.28 11.72 -13.04
N THR A 195 -24.11 11.28 -12.56
CA THR A 195 -22.82 11.72 -13.12
C THR A 195 -22.62 11.12 -14.51
N THR A 196 -22.91 9.83 -14.67
CA THR A 196 -22.84 9.13 -15.96
C THR A 196 -23.78 9.75 -16.98
N PHE A 197 -25.02 10.07 -16.58
CA PHE A 197 -25.99 10.74 -17.45
C PHE A 197 -25.48 12.10 -17.96
N LYS A 198 -24.93 12.94 -17.07
CA LYS A 198 -24.40 14.25 -17.46
C LYS A 198 -23.22 14.15 -18.41
N VAL A 199 -22.27 13.26 -18.12
CA VAL A 199 -21.11 13.05 -19.00
C VAL A 199 -21.57 12.58 -20.38
N GLY A 200 -22.51 11.66 -20.45
CA GLY A 200 -23.11 11.21 -21.71
C GLY A 200 -23.80 12.32 -22.48
N LEU A 201 -24.63 13.13 -21.80
CA LEU A 201 -25.34 14.26 -22.42
C LEU A 201 -24.37 15.30 -22.98
N PHE A 202 -23.38 15.74 -22.20
CA PHE A 202 -22.42 16.75 -22.65
C PHE A 202 -21.50 16.22 -23.76
N SER A 203 -21.11 14.95 -23.71
CA SER A 203 -20.34 14.31 -24.78
C SER A 203 -21.14 14.23 -26.08
N GLY A 204 -22.42 13.83 -26.01
CA GLY A 204 -23.31 13.79 -27.16
C GLY A 204 -23.54 15.17 -27.77
N SER A 205 -23.83 16.18 -26.95
CA SER A 205 -23.98 17.57 -27.41
C SER A 205 -22.70 18.11 -28.05
N PHE A 206 -21.53 17.75 -27.53
CA PHE A 206 -20.24 18.15 -28.11
C PHE A 206 -20.05 17.57 -29.52
N ILE A 207 -20.38 16.29 -29.73
CA ILE A 207 -20.28 15.64 -31.05
C ILE A 207 -21.22 16.31 -32.06
N VAL A 208 -22.46 16.60 -31.67
CA VAL A 208 -23.44 17.27 -32.55
C VAL A 208 -22.96 18.66 -32.95
N LEU A 209 -22.48 19.45 -31.99
CA LEU A 209 -21.96 20.79 -32.26
C LEU A 209 -20.70 20.74 -33.13
N PHE A 210 -19.82 19.77 -32.90
CA PHE A 210 -18.62 19.59 -33.72
C PHE A 210 -18.97 19.27 -35.18
N LEU A 211 -19.90 18.35 -35.42
CA LEU A 211 -20.38 18.04 -36.77
C LEU A 211 -21.07 19.24 -37.42
N ALA A 212 -21.89 19.99 -36.68
CA ALA A 212 -22.53 21.20 -37.20
C ALA A 212 -21.51 22.26 -37.64
N VAL A 213 -20.42 22.44 -36.87
CA VAL A 213 -19.34 23.37 -37.21
C VAL A 213 -18.57 22.93 -38.45
N VAL A 214 -18.26 21.64 -38.58
CA VAL A 214 -17.57 21.09 -39.77
C VAL A 214 -18.42 21.26 -41.02
N LEU A 215 -19.73 20.96 -40.93
CA LEU A 215 -20.66 21.07 -42.07
C LEU A 215 -21.03 22.52 -42.43
N SER A 216 -20.93 23.45 -41.49
CA SER A 216 -21.18 24.89 -41.75
C SER A 216 -19.92 25.63 -42.20
N GLY A 217 -18.76 24.97 -42.20
CA GLY A 217 -17.47 25.52 -42.59
C GLY A 217 -17.05 25.19 -44.03
N GLU A 218 -17.91 24.50 -44.80
CA GLU A 218 -17.80 24.30 -46.25
C GLU A 218 -18.66 25.30 -47.04
#